data_AF-A0AAW0Q769-F1
#
_entry.id   AF-A0AAW0Q769-F1
#
_cell.length_a   1.000
_cell.length_b   1.000
_cell.length_c   1.000
_cell.angle_alpha   90.00
_cell.angle_beta   90.00
_cell.angle_gamma   90.00
#
_symmetry.space_group_name_H-M   'P 1'
#
loop_
_entity.id
_entity.type
_entity.pdbx_description
1 polymer ?
#
loop_
_entity_poly.entity_id
_entity_poly.type
_entity_poly.pdbx_seq_one_letter_code
_entity_poly.pdbx_strand_id
1 'polypeptide(L)'
;MFGHGGLALPVYCLVLLLPQAHGHSWSVKDRSDGRLELHRTSPQEQTPKVHSVKAASKEEVFQWWGEWSSWSSCSRSCGGGVRSQERHCLIQRLSTSQHGNSSFCVGSPKKYQLCPNQACPSHSASFKQHQCSQFNSKAFGRRYYQWIPLYPADYISISNKPCDLQCTTISGERQLLVPAHDGTFCRDTKHHGVCIEGTCQPIGCDGELYSTKTVDRCGHCGGNGTSCQRISGSFRKALTQLGYVFITNIPHGATDIQIIERHKTENILALSDEAGHFFFNGNSLFDHPQNFRVAGTVFKYRRPNSVFSDGLEYIIAQGPTLQGLNVMYYNLNGKLPHITYELPSPSP
;
A
#
# COMPACT_ATOMS: atom_id res chain seq x y z
N MET A 1 -64.45 -24.77 -40.55
CA MET A 1 -63.65 -25.25 -41.70
C MET A 1 -62.29 -24.60 -41.62
N PHE A 2 -61.24 -25.44 -41.59
CA PHE A 2 -59.80 -25.24 -41.90
C PHE A 2 -59.15 -23.87 -41.59
N GLY A 3 -58.01 -23.74 -40.89
CA GLY A 3 -56.98 -24.71 -40.50
C GLY A 3 -55.58 -24.14 -40.78
N HIS A 4 -54.67 -24.25 -39.79
CA HIS A 4 -53.20 -24.17 -39.84
C HIS A 4 -52.56 -22.80 -40.16
N GLY A 5 -51.42 -22.39 -39.60
CA GLY A 5 -50.39 -23.04 -38.77
C GLY A 5 -49.14 -22.13 -38.79
N GLY A 6 -48.30 -22.18 -37.76
CA GLY A 6 -47.02 -21.43 -37.71
C GLY A 6 -46.49 -21.33 -36.29
N LEU A 7 -45.98 -22.44 -35.75
CA LEU A 7 -44.54 -22.73 -35.61
C LEU A 7 -43.84 -21.87 -34.56
N ALA A 8 -43.87 -22.40 -33.33
CA ALA A 8 -42.89 -22.12 -32.30
C ALA A 8 -41.52 -22.69 -32.72
N LEU A 9 -40.46 -21.90 -32.52
CA LEU A 9 -39.07 -22.34 -32.61
C LEU A 9 -38.31 -21.95 -31.32
N PRO A 10 -37.26 -22.71 -30.96
CA PRO A 10 -36.96 -23.04 -29.58
C PRO A 10 -35.91 -22.12 -28.94
N VAL A 11 -36.03 -21.95 -27.63
CA VAL A 11 -34.99 -21.42 -26.75
C VAL A 11 -33.86 -22.45 -26.67
N TYR A 12 -32.73 -22.15 -27.31
CA TYR A 12 -31.49 -22.91 -27.08
C TYR A 12 -30.90 -22.51 -25.72
N CYS A 13 -31.06 -23.40 -24.74
CA CYS A 13 -30.40 -23.34 -23.45
C CYS A 13 -29.02 -24.01 -23.61
N LEU A 14 -27.93 -23.23 -23.59
CA LEU A 14 -26.57 -23.77 -23.63
C LEU A 14 -26.19 -24.20 -22.20
N VAL A 15 -26.51 -25.45 -21.84
CA VAL A 15 -26.00 -26.10 -20.63
C VAL A 15 -24.55 -26.53 -20.90
N LEU A 16 -23.59 -25.80 -20.34
CA LEU A 16 -22.20 -26.24 -20.30
C LEU A 16 -22.07 -27.36 -19.25
N LEU A 17 -21.87 -28.58 -19.75
CA LEU A 17 -21.52 -29.76 -18.95
C LEU A 17 -20.07 -29.62 -18.43
N LEU A 18 -19.93 -29.65 -17.09
CA LEU A 18 -18.65 -29.83 -16.41
C LEU A 18 -18.22 -31.32 -16.49
N PRO A 19 -16.94 -31.64 -16.79
CA PRO A 19 -16.46 -33.02 -16.68
C PRO A 19 -16.24 -33.41 -15.22
N GLN A 20 -16.82 -34.54 -14.81
CA GLN A 20 -16.61 -35.16 -13.50
C GLN A 20 -15.19 -35.77 -13.43
N ALA A 21 -14.37 -35.28 -12.49
CA ALA A 21 -13.11 -35.90 -12.11
C ALA A 21 -13.39 -37.12 -11.21
N HIS A 22 -13.02 -38.31 -11.70
CA HIS A 22 -13.02 -39.54 -10.90
C HIS A 22 -11.79 -39.55 -9.99
N GLY A 23 -12.03 -39.61 -8.68
CA GLY A 23 -10.99 -39.76 -7.67
C GLY A 23 -10.47 -41.19 -7.60
N HIS A 24 -9.18 -41.37 -7.86
CA HIS A 24 -8.45 -42.59 -7.51
C HIS A 24 -7.58 -42.33 -6.28
N SER A 25 -8.00 -42.96 -5.17
CA SER A 25 -7.30 -43.05 -3.90
C SER A 25 -6.00 -43.84 -4.08
N TRP A 26 -4.86 -43.26 -3.70
CA TRP A 26 -3.59 -43.96 -3.56
C TRP A 26 -3.31 -44.21 -2.07
N SER A 27 -3.44 -45.47 -1.66
CA SER A 27 -3.02 -45.94 -0.34
C SER A 27 -1.50 -45.97 -0.22
N VAL A 28 -0.99 -45.27 0.78
CA VAL A 28 0.37 -45.47 1.31
C VAL A 28 0.40 -46.83 2.02
N LYS A 29 1.37 -47.68 1.66
CA LYS A 29 1.60 -48.99 2.29
C LYS A 29 3.03 -49.03 2.83
N ASP A 30 3.13 -48.92 4.15
CA ASP A 30 4.32 -49.29 4.91
C ASP A 30 4.66 -50.77 4.68
N ARG A 31 5.94 -51.07 4.47
CA ARG A 31 6.47 -52.39 4.79
C ARG A 31 7.97 -52.34 5.10
N SER A 32 8.24 -52.77 6.32
CA SER A 32 9.50 -52.99 7.00
C SER A 32 10.26 -54.24 6.51
N ASP A 33 11.56 -54.19 6.82
CA ASP A 33 12.49 -55.29 7.15
C ASP A 33 13.25 -56.00 6.00
N GLY A 34 14.57 -56.17 6.23
CA GLY A 34 15.51 -56.71 5.24
C GLY A 34 17.00 -56.66 5.60
N ARG A 35 17.38 -57.19 6.77
CA ARG A 35 18.54 -58.08 7.04
C ARG A 35 19.98 -57.70 6.61
N LEU A 36 20.85 -57.62 7.63
CA LEU A 36 22.32 -57.63 7.56
C LEU A 36 22.90 -58.91 6.95
N GLU A 37 23.91 -58.76 6.09
CA GLU A 37 24.91 -59.79 5.76
C GLU A 37 26.31 -59.21 6.04
N LEU A 38 27.05 -59.92 6.88
CA LEU A 38 28.35 -59.58 7.44
C LEU A 38 29.42 -60.34 6.66
N HIS A 39 30.20 -59.67 5.80
CA HIS A 39 31.43 -60.24 5.26
C HIS A 39 32.68 -59.62 5.89
N ARG A 40 33.28 -60.44 6.74
CA ARG A 40 34.57 -60.26 7.41
C ARG A 40 35.67 -60.75 6.46
N THR A 41 36.57 -59.86 6.04
CA THR A 41 37.92 -60.22 5.59
C THR A 41 38.91 -59.14 6.07
N SER A 42 40.07 -59.59 6.55
CA SER A 42 41.22 -58.81 7.00
C SER A 42 42.45 -59.72 6.84
N PRO A 43 43.70 -59.23 6.79
CA PRO A 43 44.24 -58.01 6.17
C PRO A 43 45.35 -58.36 5.15
N GLN A 44 45.60 -57.52 4.16
CA GLN A 44 46.91 -57.52 3.47
C GLN A 44 47.52 -56.12 3.51
N GLU A 45 48.64 -56.10 4.22
CA GLU A 45 49.57 -55.00 4.44
C GLU A 45 50.23 -54.60 3.11
N GLN A 46 49.89 -53.41 2.60
CA GLN A 46 50.67 -52.73 1.56
C GLN A 46 50.89 -51.27 1.97
N THR A 47 52.17 -51.01 2.25
CA THR A 47 52.87 -49.75 2.49
C THR A 47 52.25 -48.50 1.85
N PRO A 48 52.21 -47.35 2.52
CA PRO A 48 51.68 -46.11 1.95
C PRO A 48 52.65 -45.56 0.89
N LYS A 49 52.23 -45.58 -0.37
CA LYS A 49 52.82 -44.70 -1.39
C LYS A 49 52.44 -43.27 -1.03
N VAL A 50 53.46 -42.47 -0.71
CA VAL A 50 53.35 -41.02 -0.52
C VAL A 50 52.88 -40.41 -1.85
N HIS A 51 51.57 -40.23 -1.99
CA HIS A 51 51.06 -39.32 -2.99
C HIS A 51 51.35 -37.91 -2.49
N SER A 52 52.34 -37.27 -3.10
CA SER A 52 52.57 -35.84 -2.97
C SER A 52 51.26 -35.13 -3.30
N VAL A 53 50.56 -34.65 -2.28
CA VAL A 53 49.47 -33.69 -2.44
C VAL A 53 50.11 -32.48 -3.08
N LYS A 54 49.87 -32.28 -4.39
CA LYS A 54 50.13 -30.99 -5.02
C LYS A 54 49.34 -29.97 -4.20
N ALA A 55 50.05 -29.10 -3.49
CA ALA A 55 49.45 -27.94 -2.88
C ALA A 55 48.73 -27.19 -3.99
N ALA A 56 47.39 -27.22 -3.96
CA ALA A 56 46.60 -26.29 -4.72
C ALA A 56 47.04 -24.90 -4.24
N SER A 57 47.76 -24.17 -5.09
CA SER A 57 48.04 -22.77 -4.85
C SER A 57 46.70 -22.09 -4.66
N LYS A 58 46.42 -21.69 -3.42
CA LYS A 58 45.22 -20.95 -3.07
C LYS A 58 45.28 -19.68 -3.91
N GLU A 59 44.40 -19.56 -4.89
CA GLU A 59 44.30 -18.38 -5.72
C GLU A 59 43.86 -17.24 -4.79
N GLU A 60 44.82 -16.46 -4.29
CA GLU A 60 44.53 -15.34 -3.39
C GLU A 60 43.93 -14.21 -4.23
N VAL A 61 42.62 -14.23 -4.34
CA VAL A 61 41.83 -13.13 -4.89
C VAL A 61 41.51 -12.17 -3.74
N PHE A 62 42.20 -11.04 -3.70
CA PHE A 62 41.87 -9.96 -2.76
C PHE A 62 40.70 -9.16 -3.31
N GLN A 63 39.69 -8.95 -2.48
CA GLN A 63 38.46 -8.26 -2.86
C GLN A 63 37.98 -7.35 -1.75
N TRP A 64 37.64 -6.11 -2.10
CA TRP A 64 37.20 -5.09 -1.16
C TRP A 64 36.26 -4.10 -1.84
N TRP A 65 35.51 -3.37 -1.03
CA TRP A 65 34.69 -2.27 -1.54
C TRP A 65 35.56 -1.06 -1.87
N GLY A 66 35.38 -0.49 -3.05
CA GLY A 66 35.88 0.85 -3.36
C GLY A 66 35.20 1.91 -2.50
N GLU A 67 35.69 3.14 -2.60
CA GLU A 67 35.07 4.28 -1.93
C GLU A 67 33.65 4.52 -2.43
N TRP A 68 32.82 5.09 -1.56
CA TRP A 68 31.50 5.56 -1.97
C TRP A 68 31.64 6.78 -2.88
N SER A 69 30.85 6.81 -3.94
CA SER A 69 30.65 8.00 -4.75
C SER A 69 30.09 9.14 -3.90
N SER A 70 30.17 10.35 -4.43
CA SER A 70 29.34 11.44 -3.94
C SER A 70 27.86 11.06 -4.04
N TRP A 71 27.02 11.64 -3.16
CA TRP A 71 25.58 11.50 -3.27
C TRP A 71 25.07 12.10 -4.59
N SER A 72 24.12 11.41 -5.22
CA SER A 72 23.37 11.93 -6.36
C SER A 72 22.50 13.13 -5.96
N SER A 73 22.03 13.86 -6.97
CA SER A 73 20.94 14.82 -6.78
C SER A 73 19.69 14.11 -6.25
N CYS A 74 18.92 14.82 -5.43
CA CYS A 74 17.62 14.34 -4.98
C CYS A 74 16.70 14.05 -6.16
N SER A 75 15.91 12.98 -6.07
CA SER A 75 14.91 12.63 -7.08
C SER A 75 13.82 13.71 -7.26
N ARG A 76 13.74 14.66 -6.33
CA ARG A 76 12.83 15.79 -6.33
C ARG A 76 13.49 17.00 -5.68
N SER A 77 13.02 18.19 -6.04
CA SER A 77 13.46 19.46 -5.44
C SER A 77 12.62 19.90 -4.25
N CYS A 78 11.44 19.32 -4.02
CA CYS A 78 10.56 19.62 -2.90
C CYS A 78 9.69 18.41 -2.51
N GLY A 79 9.12 18.46 -1.31
CA GLY A 79 8.25 17.44 -0.73
C GLY A 79 9.00 16.15 -0.39
N GLY A 80 10.28 16.30 -0.05
CA GLY A 80 11.22 15.20 0.15
C GLY A 80 11.66 14.56 -1.17
N GLY A 81 12.31 13.41 -1.09
CA GLY A 81 12.84 12.65 -2.21
C GLY A 81 13.86 11.65 -1.71
N VAL A 82 14.52 10.94 -2.62
CA VAL A 82 15.67 10.09 -2.27
C VAL A 82 16.88 10.47 -3.09
N ARG A 83 18.05 10.28 -2.51
CA ARG A 83 19.34 10.35 -3.17
C ARG A 83 20.11 9.06 -2.91
N SER A 84 21.04 8.75 -3.79
CA SER A 84 21.83 7.52 -3.72
C SER A 84 23.31 7.78 -3.90
N GLN A 85 24.13 6.95 -3.29
CA GLN A 85 25.55 6.85 -3.60
C GLN A 85 25.88 5.40 -3.92
N GLU A 86 26.88 5.18 -4.75
CA GLU A 86 27.26 3.88 -5.27
C GLU A 86 28.72 3.60 -4.98
N ARG A 87 29.09 2.33 -4.90
CA ARG A 87 30.46 1.87 -4.77
C ARG A 87 30.65 0.63 -5.62
N HIS A 88 31.86 0.43 -6.12
CA HIS A 88 32.18 -0.73 -6.93
C HIS A 88 32.97 -1.76 -6.11
N CYS A 89 32.73 -3.04 -6.37
CA CYS A 89 33.54 -4.11 -5.81
C CYS A 89 34.86 -4.17 -6.59
N LEU A 90 35.97 -3.94 -5.90
CA LEU A 90 37.31 -4.01 -6.45
C LEU A 90 37.87 -5.41 -6.22
N ILE A 91 38.41 -6.02 -7.27
CA ILE A 91 38.94 -7.38 -7.24
C ILE A 91 40.36 -7.36 -7.81
N GLN A 92 41.34 -7.74 -7.01
CA GLN A 92 42.70 -7.98 -7.45
C GLN A 92 42.89 -9.47 -7.71
N ARG A 93 43.06 -9.84 -8.99
CA ARG A 93 43.39 -11.21 -9.39
C ARG A 93 44.90 -11.35 -9.46
N LEU A 94 45.47 -12.26 -8.66
CA LEU A 94 46.89 -12.60 -8.71
C LEU A 94 47.24 -13.73 -9.70
N SER A 95 46.27 -14.30 -10.44
CA SER A 95 46.47 -15.39 -11.40
C SER A 95 45.60 -15.25 -12.67
N THR A 96 46.15 -15.67 -13.82
CA THR A 96 45.54 -15.61 -15.17
C THR A 96 44.63 -16.80 -15.52
N SER A 97 44.27 -17.67 -14.56
CA SER A 97 43.38 -18.81 -14.81
C SER A 97 41.90 -18.38 -14.92
N GLN A 98 41.38 -18.44 -16.14
CA GLN A 98 39.99 -18.18 -16.53
C GLN A 98 38.98 -19.26 -16.05
N HIS A 99 39.10 -19.82 -14.85
CA HIS A 99 38.16 -20.85 -14.36
C HIS A 99 37.92 -20.77 -12.85
N GLY A 100 36.79 -20.19 -12.42
CA GLY A 100 36.25 -20.38 -11.08
C GLY A 100 35.56 -19.17 -10.47
N ASN A 101 34.22 -19.22 -10.40
CA ASN A 101 33.27 -18.33 -9.71
C ASN A 101 33.77 -16.95 -9.25
N SER A 102 33.37 -15.90 -9.97
CA SER A 102 33.46 -14.51 -9.51
C SER A 102 32.75 -14.37 -8.16
N SER A 103 33.51 -14.33 -7.07
CA SER A 103 32.98 -13.95 -5.77
C SER A 103 32.75 -12.45 -5.76
N PHE A 104 31.53 -12.04 -5.40
CA PHE A 104 31.11 -10.65 -5.31
C PHE A 104 31.33 -10.16 -3.87
N CYS A 105 31.66 -8.88 -3.73
CA CYS A 105 31.74 -8.25 -2.41
C CYS A 105 30.42 -8.42 -1.65
N VAL A 106 30.49 -8.77 -0.37
CA VAL A 106 29.30 -8.91 0.49
C VAL A 106 28.78 -7.54 0.88
N GLY A 107 27.48 -7.31 0.65
CA GLY A 107 26.77 -6.08 0.96
C GLY A 107 26.25 -5.35 -0.29
N SER A 108 25.53 -4.25 -0.07
CA SER A 108 24.94 -3.50 -1.18
C SER A 108 25.99 -2.63 -1.91
N PRO A 109 25.97 -2.59 -3.26
CA PRO A 109 26.75 -1.62 -4.04
C PRO A 109 26.13 -0.23 -4.03
N LYS A 110 24.90 -0.08 -3.54
CA LYS A 110 24.16 1.19 -3.53
C LYS A 110 23.55 1.47 -2.17
N LYS A 111 23.64 2.72 -1.73
CA LYS A 111 23.01 3.20 -0.50
C LYS A 111 22.07 4.35 -0.83
N TYR A 112 20.93 4.38 -0.15
CA TYR A 112 19.91 5.41 -0.29
C TYR A 112 19.79 6.22 0.99
N GLN A 113 19.40 7.48 0.84
CA GLN A 113 19.03 8.37 1.93
C GLN A 113 17.86 9.24 1.50
N LEU A 114 17.00 9.59 2.47
CA LEU A 114 15.99 10.62 2.24
C LEU A 114 16.63 11.99 2.07
N CYS A 115 16.05 12.76 1.18
CA CYS A 115 16.37 14.16 1.01
C CYS A 115 15.66 15.02 2.07
N PRO A 116 16.25 16.17 2.46
CA PRO A 116 15.58 17.12 3.33
C PRO A 116 14.18 17.45 2.81
N ASN A 117 13.18 17.38 3.68
CA ASN A 117 11.79 17.61 3.30
C ASN A 117 11.49 19.11 3.23
N GLN A 118 11.91 19.76 2.15
CA GLN A 118 11.51 21.13 1.84
C GLN A 118 10.07 21.16 1.36
N ALA A 119 9.20 21.96 1.98
CA ALA A 119 7.81 22.07 1.54
C ALA A 119 7.71 22.49 0.06
N CYS A 120 6.82 21.84 -0.69
CA CYS A 120 6.50 22.27 -2.04
C CYS A 120 5.63 23.54 -2.00
N PRO A 121 5.66 24.38 -3.06
CA PRO A 121 4.76 25.52 -3.20
C PRO A 121 3.29 25.12 -3.00
N SER A 122 2.50 25.99 -2.37
CA SER A 122 1.07 25.78 -2.13
C SER A 122 0.36 25.34 -3.40
N HIS A 123 -0.50 24.31 -3.31
CA HIS A 123 -1.22 23.69 -4.43
C HIS A 123 -0.38 22.89 -5.43
N SER A 124 0.89 22.59 -5.13
CA SER A 124 1.66 21.65 -5.97
C SER A 124 1.02 20.27 -6.02
N ALA A 125 0.92 19.68 -7.20
CA ALA A 125 0.48 18.31 -7.37
C ALA A 125 1.44 17.33 -6.65
N SER A 126 0.93 16.19 -6.21
CA SER A 126 1.77 15.15 -5.60
C SER A 126 2.76 14.59 -6.63
N PHE A 127 3.88 14.02 -6.19
CA PHE A 127 4.85 13.44 -7.13
C PHE A 127 4.25 12.33 -7.99
N LYS A 128 3.36 11.52 -7.40
CA LYS A 128 2.60 10.49 -8.12
C LYS A 128 1.65 11.11 -9.15
N GLN A 129 1.03 12.26 -8.83
CA GLN A 129 0.18 12.99 -9.77
C GLN A 129 0.98 13.57 -10.93
N HIS A 130 2.16 14.13 -10.67
CA HIS A 130 3.07 14.58 -11.73
C HIS A 130 3.42 13.42 -12.68
N GLN A 131 3.81 12.27 -12.13
CA GLN A 131 4.13 11.08 -12.93
C GLN A 131 2.95 10.59 -13.76
N CYS A 132 1.73 10.51 -13.21
CA CYS A 132 0.54 10.16 -14.00
C CYS A 132 0.31 11.19 -15.13
N SER A 133 0.41 12.49 -14.83
CA SER A 133 0.13 13.56 -15.80
C SER A 133 1.11 13.61 -16.98
N GLN A 134 2.31 13.04 -16.84
CA GLN A 134 3.26 12.90 -17.96
C GLN A 134 2.70 12.05 -19.10
N PHE A 135 1.70 11.20 -18.84
CA PHE A 135 1.04 10.39 -19.84
C PHE A 135 -0.17 11.06 -20.51
N ASN A 136 -0.53 12.29 -20.11
CA ASN A 136 -1.70 12.99 -20.68
C ASN A 136 -1.53 13.28 -22.19
N SER A 137 -0.28 13.51 -22.62
CA SER A 137 0.07 13.74 -24.02
C SER A 137 0.23 12.44 -24.82
N LYS A 138 0.03 11.27 -24.20
CA LYS A 138 0.12 9.95 -24.85
C LYS A 138 -1.28 9.41 -25.13
N ALA A 139 -1.52 8.99 -26.38
CA ALA A 139 -2.79 8.39 -26.75
C ALA A 139 -2.89 6.94 -26.26
N PHE A 140 -4.03 6.59 -25.66
CA PHE A 140 -4.43 5.23 -25.29
C PHE A 140 -5.68 4.88 -26.09
N GLY A 141 -5.60 3.89 -26.98
CA GLY A 141 -6.74 3.52 -27.84
C GLY A 141 -7.27 4.69 -28.68
N ARG A 142 -6.37 5.56 -29.18
CA ARG A 142 -6.67 6.80 -29.94
C ARG A 142 -7.33 7.93 -29.14
N ARG A 143 -7.47 7.79 -27.83
CA ARG A 143 -7.99 8.84 -26.94
C ARG A 143 -6.88 9.36 -26.04
N TYR A 144 -7.00 10.63 -25.69
CA TYR A 144 -6.16 11.27 -24.69
C TYR A 144 -6.95 11.37 -23.40
N TYR A 145 -6.26 11.23 -22.29
CA TYR A 145 -6.87 11.17 -20.98
C TYR A 145 -6.12 12.07 -20.01
N GLN A 146 -6.86 12.64 -19.05
CA GLN A 146 -6.28 13.28 -17.90
C GLN A 146 -6.08 12.25 -16.80
N TRP A 147 -4.85 11.78 -16.66
CA TRP A 147 -4.48 10.76 -15.68
C TRP A 147 -4.24 11.37 -14.30
N ILE A 148 -4.85 10.75 -13.30
CA ILE A 148 -4.66 11.05 -11.87
C ILE A 148 -4.25 9.76 -11.14
N PRO A 149 -3.56 9.82 -9.99
CA PRO A 149 -3.16 8.64 -9.26
C PRO A 149 -4.35 7.79 -8.82
N LEU A 150 -4.23 6.48 -9.02
CA LEU A 150 -5.09 5.50 -8.37
C LEU A 150 -4.54 5.26 -6.96
N TYR A 151 -5.26 5.72 -5.94
CA TYR A 151 -4.95 5.40 -4.55
C TYR A 151 -5.79 4.20 -4.08
N PRO A 152 -5.19 3.18 -3.45
CA PRO A 152 -5.91 1.95 -3.05
C PRO A 152 -7.10 2.19 -2.11
N ALA A 153 -7.05 3.28 -1.33
CA ALA A 153 -8.14 3.62 -0.43
C ALA A 153 -9.32 4.33 -1.14
N ASP A 154 -9.22 4.54 -2.45
CA ASP A 154 -10.24 5.18 -3.28
C ASP A 154 -10.87 4.15 -4.26
N TYR A 155 -10.13 3.09 -4.63
CA TYR A 155 -10.53 2.07 -5.61
C TYR A 155 -9.76 0.75 -5.42
N ILE A 156 -10.27 -0.34 -6.01
CA ILE A 156 -9.54 -1.62 -6.11
C ILE A 156 -8.24 -1.42 -6.92
N SER A 157 -7.10 -1.78 -6.32
CA SER A 157 -5.79 -1.70 -6.95
C SER A 157 -5.67 -2.63 -8.16
N ILE A 158 -5.02 -2.14 -9.23
CA ILE A 158 -4.68 -2.91 -10.44
C ILE A 158 -3.54 -3.88 -10.14
N SER A 159 -2.58 -3.44 -9.31
CA SER A 159 -1.41 -4.21 -8.92
C SER A 159 -1.24 -4.21 -7.40
N ASN A 160 -0.82 -5.37 -6.88
CA ASN A 160 -0.47 -5.56 -5.47
C ASN A 160 0.90 -4.99 -5.11
N LYS A 161 1.68 -4.50 -6.09
CA LYS A 161 2.96 -3.84 -5.86
C LYS A 161 2.74 -2.35 -5.60
N PRO A 162 3.07 -1.81 -4.41
CA PRO A 162 2.79 -0.41 -4.05
C PRO A 162 3.52 0.62 -4.93
N CYS A 163 4.66 0.22 -5.50
CA CYS A 163 5.52 1.05 -6.34
C CYS A 163 5.25 0.90 -7.84
N ASP A 164 4.15 0.26 -8.20
CA ASP A 164 3.61 0.32 -9.54
C ASP A 164 2.83 1.64 -9.70
N LEU A 165 3.14 2.42 -10.75
CA LEU A 165 2.44 3.66 -11.06
C LEU A 165 1.07 3.33 -11.67
N GLN A 166 0.10 3.20 -10.77
CA GLN A 166 -1.31 2.99 -11.09
C GLN A 166 -2.01 4.33 -11.22
N CYS A 167 -2.62 4.59 -12.37
CA CYS A 167 -3.34 5.82 -12.67
C CYS A 167 -4.77 5.51 -13.12
N THR A 168 -5.67 6.44 -12.87
CA THR A 168 -7.07 6.40 -13.30
C THR A 168 -7.46 7.72 -13.91
N THR A 169 -8.59 7.76 -14.60
CA THR A 169 -9.22 8.99 -15.05
C THR A 169 -10.45 9.29 -14.19
N ILE A 170 -10.96 10.52 -14.30
CA ILE A 170 -12.25 10.91 -13.69
C ILE A 170 -13.40 10.08 -14.28
N SER A 171 -13.28 9.64 -15.54
CA SER A 171 -14.26 8.77 -16.21
C SER A 171 -14.13 7.29 -15.82
N GLY A 172 -13.18 6.92 -14.96
CA GLY A 172 -13.03 5.55 -14.44
C GLY A 172 -12.12 4.62 -15.25
N GLU A 173 -11.46 5.11 -16.30
CA GLU A 173 -10.45 4.33 -17.03
C GLU A 173 -9.23 4.10 -16.15
N ARG A 174 -8.66 2.89 -16.16
CA ARG A 174 -7.58 2.49 -15.26
C ARG A 174 -6.43 1.89 -16.02
N GLN A 175 -5.20 2.31 -15.70
CA GLN A 175 -4.01 1.81 -16.36
C GLN A 175 -2.84 1.66 -15.38
N LEU A 176 -2.14 0.53 -15.49
CA LEU A 176 -0.80 0.37 -14.97
C LEU A 176 0.19 0.88 -16.03
N LEU A 177 0.92 1.95 -15.71
CA LEU A 177 1.75 2.66 -16.70
C LEU A 177 3.20 2.21 -16.68
N VAL A 178 3.90 2.42 -15.56
CA VAL A 178 5.33 2.16 -15.35
C VAL A 178 5.60 1.93 -13.86
N PRO A 179 6.80 1.47 -13.45
CA PRO A 179 7.24 1.61 -12.07
C PRO A 179 7.29 3.08 -11.65
N ALA A 180 6.87 3.38 -10.42
CA ALA A 180 6.97 4.71 -9.85
C ALA A 180 8.45 5.07 -9.62
N HIS A 181 8.79 6.34 -9.85
CA HIS A 181 10.16 6.82 -9.66
C HIS A 181 10.61 6.73 -8.19
N ASP A 182 11.91 6.57 -7.99
CA ASP A 182 12.51 6.54 -6.67
C ASP A 182 12.18 7.81 -5.86
N GLY A 183 11.76 7.63 -4.61
CA GLY A 183 11.26 8.71 -3.74
C GLY A 183 9.77 9.02 -3.90
N THR A 184 9.03 8.28 -4.74
CA THR A 184 7.56 8.32 -4.75
C THR A 184 7.01 7.72 -3.48
N PHE A 185 6.15 8.46 -2.79
CA PHE A 185 5.45 7.94 -1.61
C PHE A 185 4.66 6.69 -1.97
N CYS A 186 4.81 5.65 -1.15
CA CYS A 186 4.10 4.40 -1.24
C CYS A 186 3.60 3.97 0.13
N ARG A 187 2.57 3.12 0.12
CA ARG A 187 2.00 2.54 1.32
C ARG A 187 1.67 1.08 1.02
N ASP A 188 2.18 0.18 1.85
CA ASP A 188 1.76 -1.20 1.87
C ASP A 188 0.92 -1.49 3.12
N THR A 189 0.62 -2.75 3.38
CA THR A 189 -0.20 -3.16 4.54
C THR A 189 0.52 -2.97 5.87
N LYS A 190 1.86 -2.84 5.88
CA LYS A 190 2.68 -2.83 7.09
C LYS A 190 3.25 -1.44 7.40
N HIS A 191 3.63 -0.66 6.38
CA HIS A 191 4.36 0.59 6.56
C HIS A 191 4.00 1.65 5.51
N HIS A 192 4.24 2.91 5.88
CA HIS A 192 4.36 4.02 4.95
C HIS A 192 5.82 4.15 4.51
N GLY A 193 6.06 4.50 3.25
CA GLY A 193 7.40 4.45 2.70
C GLY A 193 7.60 5.24 1.43
N VAL A 194 8.75 5.01 0.79
CA VAL A 194 9.07 5.51 -0.54
C VAL A 194 9.52 4.38 -1.45
N CYS A 195 9.22 4.53 -2.74
CA CYS A 195 9.72 3.63 -3.76
C CYS A 195 11.22 3.77 -3.92
N ILE A 196 11.92 2.65 -3.88
CA ILE A 196 13.34 2.52 -4.20
C ILE A 196 13.50 1.22 -4.98
N GLU A 197 13.98 1.32 -6.22
CA GLU A 197 14.17 0.17 -7.12
C GLU A 197 12.89 -0.68 -7.26
N GLY A 198 11.74 0.00 -7.35
CA GLY A 198 10.43 -0.63 -7.52
C GLY A 198 9.87 -1.33 -6.26
N THR A 199 10.54 -1.19 -5.11
CA THR A 199 10.07 -1.73 -3.82
C THR A 199 9.72 -0.61 -2.84
N CYS A 200 8.65 -0.79 -2.05
CA CYS A 200 8.27 0.19 -1.05
C CYS A 200 9.13 0.02 0.21
N GLN A 201 10.05 0.95 0.43
CA GLN A 201 10.95 0.94 1.57
C GLN A 201 10.40 1.78 2.72
N PRO A 202 10.40 1.27 3.96
CA PRO A 202 9.77 1.94 5.09
C PRO A 202 10.52 3.22 5.49
N ILE A 203 9.75 4.21 5.93
CA ILE A 203 10.26 5.47 6.49
C ILE A 203 9.74 5.60 7.92
N GLY A 204 10.63 5.90 8.85
CA GLY A 204 10.24 6.23 10.22
C GLY A 204 9.63 7.63 10.30
N CYS A 205 8.85 7.89 11.34
CA CYS A 205 8.26 9.22 11.58
C CYS A 205 9.29 10.34 11.78
N ASP A 206 10.56 9.98 12.01
CA ASP A 206 11.71 10.86 12.16
C ASP A 206 12.31 11.27 10.81
N GLY A 207 11.75 10.79 9.70
CA GLY A 207 12.22 11.12 8.36
C GLY A 207 13.47 10.36 7.95
N GLU A 208 13.75 9.22 8.59
CA GLU A 208 14.89 8.35 8.27
C GLU A 208 14.41 7.06 7.57
N LEU A 209 15.16 6.66 6.53
CA LEU A 209 14.87 5.44 5.78
C LEU A 209 15.23 4.22 6.65
N TYR A 210 14.33 3.25 6.73
CA TYR A 210 14.47 2.06 7.59
C TYR A 210 14.45 2.32 9.11
N SER A 211 14.09 3.54 9.55
CA SER A 211 13.89 3.79 10.97
C SER A 211 12.67 3.03 11.50
N THR A 212 12.80 2.49 12.71
CA THR A 212 11.74 1.76 13.40
C THR A 212 10.80 2.68 14.19
N LYS A 213 11.08 3.99 14.24
CA LYS A 213 10.23 4.94 14.96
C LYS A 213 8.91 5.15 14.22
N THR A 214 7.81 5.01 14.96
CA THR A 214 6.47 5.27 14.46
C THR A 214 5.85 6.48 15.17
N VAL A 215 4.87 7.10 14.51
CA VAL A 215 4.04 8.12 15.15
C VAL A 215 3.19 7.43 16.21
N ASP A 216 3.13 8.02 17.41
CA ASP A 216 2.24 7.54 18.46
C ASP A 216 0.78 7.98 18.20
N ARG A 217 -0.15 7.55 19.07
CA ARG A 217 -1.57 7.91 18.95
C ARG A 217 -1.88 9.41 19.06
N CYS A 218 -0.90 10.21 19.44
CA CYS A 218 -1.01 11.65 19.64
C CYS A 218 -0.34 12.45 18.52
N GLY A 219 0.16 11.79 17.48
CA GLY A 219 0.85 12.47 16.38
C GLY A 219 2.34 12.74 16.65
N HIS A 220 2.91 12.26 17.76
CA HIS A 220 4.32 12.49 18.08
C HIS A 220 5.20 11.31 17.67
N CYS A 221 6.29 11.61 16.97
CA CYS A 221 7.24 10.61 16.55
C CYS A 221 8.01 9.99 17.73
N GLY A 222 7.94 8.66 17.89
CA GLY A 222 8.57 7.96 19.00
C GLY A 222 7.96 8.31 20.37
N GLY A 223 6.75 8.87 20.38
CA GLY A 223 6.03 9.17 21.61
C GLY A 223 5.46 7.93 22.28
N ASN A 224 5.02 8.10 23.51
CA ASN A 224 4.42 7.06 24.35
C ASN A 224 2.88 7.17 24.39
N GLY A 225 2.28 8.11 23.65
CA GLY A 225 0.85 8.35 23.60
C GLY A 225 0.27 9.08 24.82
N THR A 226 1.07 9.70 25.68
CA THR A 226 0.56 10.38 26.89
C THR A 226 0.31 11.88 26.73
N SER A 227 0.68 12.49 25.61
CA SER A 227 0.52 13.93 25.36
C SER A 227 -0.88 14.35 24.90
N CYS A 228 -1.75 13.38 24.63
CA CYS A 228 -3.12 13.61 24.19
C CYS A 228 -4.09 12.73 24.98
N GLN A 229 -5.32 13.22 25.08
CA GLN A 229 -6.47 12.45 25.55
C GLN A 229 -7.21 11.85 24.35
N ARG A 230 -7.74 10.64 24.54
CA ARG A 230 -8.48 9.93 23.48
C ARG A 230 -9.97 10.13 23.67
N ILE A 231 -10.59 10.89 22.77
CA ILE A 231 -12.05 10.99 22.69
C ILE A 231 -12.52 9.92 21.70
N SER A 232 -13.22 8.91 22.17
CA SER A 232 -13.70 7.81 21.31
C SER A 232 -15.09 7.39 21.71
N GLY A 233 -15.88 6.90 20.75
CA GLY A 233 -17.23 6.44 21.01
C GLY A 233 -17.88 5.72 19.84
N SER A 234 -19.11 5.28 20.09
CA SER A 234 -19.97 4.62 19.11
C SER A 234 -21.33 5.28 19.08
N PHE A 235 -21.79 5.67 17.90
CA PHE A 235 -23.11 6.19 17.65
C PHE A 235 -24.02 5.10 17.08
N ARG A 236 -25.04 4.73 17.85
CA ARG A 236 -26.03 3.67 17.55
C ARG A 236 -27.44 4.08 18.01
N LYS A 237 -27.85 5.31 17.71
CA LYS A 237 -29.18 5.79 18.10
C LYS A 237 -30.17 5.56 16.95
N ALA A 238 -31.21 4.78 17.22
CA ALA A 238 -32.35 4.64 16.30
C ALA A 238 -33.11 5.96 16.30
N LEU A 239 -33.23 6.59 15.13
CA LEU A 239 -33.94 7.85 14.98
C LEU A 239 -34.96 7.71 13.87
N THR A 240 -36.22 7.94 14.22
CA THR A 240 -37.35 7.92 13.28
C THR A 240 -37.44 9.21 12.48
N GLN A 241 -36.84 10.30 12.97
CA GLN A 241 -36.79 11.57 12.27
C GLN A 241 -35.71 11.53 11.18
N LEU A 242 -36.14 11.85 9.95
CA LEU A 242 -35.26 12.03 8.80
C LEU A 242 -34.57 13.39 8.88
N GLY A 243 -33.34 13.48 8.34
CA GLY A 243 -32.55 14.71 8.31
C GLY A 243 -31.21 14.62 9.03
N TYR A 244 -30.58 15.80 9.26
CA TYR A 244 -29.28 15.89 9.91
C TYR A 244 -29.36 15.64 11.41
N VAL A 245 -28.41 14.87 11.91
CA VAL A 245 -28.30 14.54 13.31
C VAL A 245 -26.84 14.63 13.75
N PHE A 246 -26.64 15.21 14.93
CA PHE A 246 -25.34 15.34 15.56
C PHE A 246 -24.83 14.01 16.13
N ILE A 247 -23.56 13.69 15.83
CA ILE A 247 -22.87 12.50 16.35
C ILE A 247 -21.93 12.88 17.50
N THR A 248 -20.97 13.74 17.21
CA THR A 248 -19.90 14.14 18.14
C THR A 248 -19.23 15.41 17.64
N ASN A 249 -18.52 16.10 18.54
CA ASN A 249 -17.65 17.22 18.21
C ASN A 249 -16.19 16.74 18.10
N ILE A 250 -15.48 17.23 17.09
CA ILE A 250 -14.02 17.11 16.94
C ILE A 250 -13.43 18.38 17.56
N PRO A 251 -12.65 18.27 18.64
CA PRO A 251 -12.10 19.45 19.29
C PRO A 251 -11.01 20.13 18.45
N HIS A 252 -10.72 21.38 18.78
CA HIS A 252 -9.53 22.08 18.29
C HIS A 252 -8.25 21.30 18.65
N GLY A 253 -7.32 21.20 17.70
CA GLY A 253 -6.05 20.51 17.87
C GLY A 253 -6.12 19.00 17.66
N ALA A 254 -7.29 18.44 17.29
CA ALA A 254 -7.45 17.01 17.12
C ALA A 254 -6.57 16.45 16.00
N THR A 255 -5.92 15.31 16.25
CA THR A 255 -5.00 14.61 15.33
C THR A 255 -5.47 13.17 15.10
N ASP A 256 -5.03 12.57 13.99
CA ASP A 256 -5.39 11.19 13.61
C ASP A 256 -6.90 10.89 13.76
N ILE A 257 -7.71 11.80 13.23
CA ILE A 257 -9.16 11.77 13.30
C ILE A 257 -9.68 10.61 12.44
N GLN A 258 -10.50 9.76 13.03
CA GLN A 258 -11.16 8.65 12.34
C GLN A 258 -12.65 8.61 12.68
N ILE A 259 -13.51 8.67 11.67
CA ILE A 259 -14.95 8.42 11.78
C ILE A 259 -15.33 7.40 10.71
N ILE A 260 -15.83 6.24 11.14
CA ILE A 260 -16.03 5.09 10.26
C ILE A 260 -17.42 4.52 10.49
N GLU A 261 -18.19 4.38 9.40
CA GLU A 261 -19.40 3.57 9.38
C GLU A 261 -19.02 2.09 9.52
N ARG A 262 -19.65 1.38 10.45
CA ARG A 262 -19.41 -0.03 10.75
C ARG A 262 -20.53 -0.95 10.29
N HIS A 263 -21.69 -0.39 9.97
CA HIS A 263 -22.81 -1.12 9.39
C HIS A 263 -23.34 -0.31 8.22
N LYS A 264 -23.29 -0.87 7.00
CA LYS A 264 -23.67 -0.15 5.79
C LYS A 264 -25.12 0.31 5.87
N THR A 265 -25.31 1.60 5.62
CA THR A 265 -26.62 2.20 5.47
C THR A 265 -26.64 3.09 4.23
N GLU A 266 -27.83 3.61 3.90
CA GLU A 266 -27.95 4.65 2.87
C GLU A 266 -27.65 6.03 3.45
N ASN A 267 -27.46 6.14 4.77
CA ASN A 267 -27.17 7.38 5.45
C ASN A 267 -25.80 7.92 5.04
N ILE A 268 -25.61 9.22 5.23
CA ILE A 268 -24.43 9.93 4.72
C ILE A 268 -23.80 10.72 5.86
N LEU A 269 -22.51 10.49 6.12
CA LEU A 269 -21.71 11.30 7.03
C LEU A 269 -21.53 12.71 6.47
N ALA A 270 -21.62 13.71 7.34
CA ALA A 270 -21.42 15.12 6.99
C ALA A 270 -20.54 15.81 8.03
N LEU A 271 -19.91 16.91 7.63
CA LEU A 271 -19.02 17.68 8.49
C LEU A 271 -19.39 19.15 8.41
N SER A 272 -19.61 19.77 9.56
CA SER A 272 -19.87 21.21 9.67
C SER A 272 -18.93 21.87 10.66
N ASP A 273 -18.92 23.20 10.66
CA ASP A 273 -18.39 23.96 11.78
C ASP A 273 -19.34 23.87 13.00
N GLU A 274 -18.93 24.49 14.11
CA GLU A 274 -19.71 24.53 15.35
C GLU A 274 -20.99 25.38 15.24
N ALA A 275 -21.05 26.29 14.26
CA ALA A 275 -22.23 27.11 13.97
C ALA A 275 -23.26 26.41 13.06
N GLY A 276 -22.92 25.25 12.49
CA GLY A 276 -23.79 24.47 11.61
C GLY A 276 -23.59 24.72 10.11
N HIS A 277 -22.56 25.47 9.69
CA HIS A 277 -22.20 25.61 8.29
C HIS A 277 -21.45 24.37 7.81
N PHE A 278 -22.02 23.68 6.84
CA PHE A 278 -21.45 22.44 6.31
C PHE A 278 -20.27 22.70 5.37
N PHE A 279 -19.21 21.92 5.56
CA PHE A 279 -18.08 21.84 4.63
C PHE A 279 -18.35 20.86 3.49
N PHE A 280 -19.03 19.74 3.78
CA PHE A 280 -19.47 18.77 2.78
C PHE A 280 -20.68 17.98 3.28
N ASN A 281 -21.43 17.45 2.32
CA ASN A 281 -22.69 16.72 2.52
C ASN A 281 -23.74 17.52 3.32
N GLY A 282 -23.77 18.83 3.12
CA GLY A 282 -24.68 19.78 3.77
C GLY A 282 -25.81 20.26 2.89
N ASN A 283 -26.79 20.95 3.49
CA ASN A 283 -27.85 21.66 2.75
C ASN A 283 -28.61 20.77 1.74
N SER A 284 -28.80 19.48 2.08
CA SER A 284 -29.44 18.48 1.21
C SER A 284 -28.73 18.20 -0.12
N LEU A 285 -27.46 18.60 -0.23
CA LEU A 285 -26.57 18.25 -1.33
C LEU A 285 -25.55 17.21 -0.86
N PHE A 286 -25.32 16.18 -1.67
CA PHE A 286 -24.34 15.14 -1.38
C PHE A 286 -23.17 15.26 -2.33
N ASP A 287 -22.00 15.53 -1.75
CA ASP A 287 -20.77 15.69 -2.49
C ASP A 287 -20.23 14.33 -2.95
N HIS A 288 -19.51 14.36 -4.06
CA HIS A 288 -18.75 13.20 -4.49
C HIS A 288 -17.61 12.93 -3.50
N PRO A 289 -17.29 11.65 -3.21
CA PRO A 289 -16.19 11.31 -2.31
C PRO A 289 -14.85 11.87 -2.81
N GLN A 290 -14.24 12.75 -2.00
CA GLN A 290 -12.99 13.46 -2.34
C GLN A 290 -12.25 13.96 -1.09
N ASN A 291 -11.18 14.72 -1.27
CA ASN A 291 -10.43 15.36 -0.19
C ASN A 291 -10.87 16.82 -0.03
N PHE A 292 -11.21 17.23 1.19
CA PHE A 292 -11.64 18.58 1.53
C PHE A 292 -10.59 19.26 2.41
N ARG A 293 -10.30 20.54 2.15
CA ARG A 293 -9.46 21.37 3.03
C ARG A 293 -10.37 22.04 4.06
N VAL A 294 -10.29 21.60 5.30
CA VAL A 294 -11.18 22.04 6.40
C VAL A 294 -10.34 22.26 7.66
N ALA A 295 -10.59 23.36 8.37
CA ALA A 295 -9.94 23.67 9.65
C ALA A 295 -8.41 23.50 9.64
N GLY A 296 -7.74 23.95 8.56
CA GLY A 296 -6.28 23.90 8.43
C GLY A 296 -5.68 22.53 8.10
N THR A 297 -6.50 21.48 7.94
CA THR A 297 -6.04 20.15 7.53
C THR A 297 -6.84 19.60 6.34
N VAL A 298 -6.50 18.39 5.90
CA VAL A 298 -7.18 17.71 4.79
C VAL A 298 -8.01 16.55 5.34
N PHE A 299 -9.32 16.66 5.17
CA PHE A 299 -10.27 15.60 5.45
C PHE A 299 -10.48 14.76 4.20
N LYS A 300 -10.18 13.47 4.31
CA LYS A 300 -10.48 12.47 3.30
C LYS A 300 -11.87 11.90 3.58
N TYR A 301 -12.82 12.21 2.70
CA TYR A 301 -14.17 11.65 2.75
C TYR A 301 -14.34 10.61 1.64
N ARG A 302 -14.75 9.39 2.01
CA ARG A 302 -15.02 8.31 1.04
C ARG A 302 -16.32 7.61 1.39
N ARG A 303 -17.02 7.18 0.35
CA ARG A 303 -18.24 6.38 0.44
C ARG A 303 -18.34 5.42 -0.74
N PRO A 304 -18.96 4.24 -0.57
CA PRO A 304 -19.34 3.40 -1.70
C PRO A 304 -20.31 4.11 -2.64
N ASN A 305 -20.27 3.78 -3.94
CA ASN A 305 -21.21 4.32 -4.93
C ASN A 305 -22.64 3.83 -4.70
N SER A 306 -22.81 2.67 -4.07
CA SER A 306 -24.09 2.10 -3.65
C SER A 306 -23.90 1.25 -2.40
N VAL A 307 -24.98 0.99 -1.66
CA VAL A 307 -24.96 0.14 -0.45
C VAL A 307 -24.51 -1.30 -0.74
N PHE A 308 -24.71 -1.76 -1.98
CA PHE A 308 -24.28 -3.08 -2.44
C PHE A 308 -22.81 -3.15 -2.84
N SER A 309 -22.16 -1.99 -3.05
CA SER A 309 -20.74 -1.93 -3.40
C SER A 309 -19.88 -2.23 -2.18
N ASP A 310 -18.72 -2.84 -2.38
CA ASP A 310 -17.75 -3.11 -1.31
C ASP A 310 -17.21 -1.83 -0.68
N GLY A 311 -16.80 -1.91 0.59
CA GLY A 311 -16.31 -0.78 1.38
C GLY A 311 -17.35 -0.14 2.31
N LEU A 312 -16.89 0.79 3.14
CA LEU A 312 -17.67 1.50 4.15
C LEU A 312 -17.51 3.01 3.95
N GLU A 313 -18.48 3.80 4.42
CA GLU A 313 -18.32 5.24 4.47
C GLU A 313 -17.38 5.66 5.61
N TYR A 314 -16.48 6.62 5.35
CA TYR A 314 -15.57 7.14 6.36
C TYR A 314 -15.12 8.57 6.10
N ILE A 315 -14.75 9.25 7.19
CA ILE A 315 -14.06 10.53 7.24
C ILE A 315 -12.78 10.32 8.04
N ILE A 316 -11.61 10.63 7.46
CA ILE A 316 -10.34 10.61 8.17
C ILE A 316 -9.53 11.89 7.93
N ALA A 317 -8.77 12.34 8.91
CA ALA A 317 -7.83 13.46 8.77
C ALA A 317 -6.63 13.28 9.69
N GLN A 318 -5.45 13.76 9.27
CA GLN A 318 -4.26 13.69 10.12
C GLN A 318 -4.26 14.78 11.21
N GLY A 319 -4.93 15.92 10.98
CA GLY A 319 -4.91 17.06 11.90
C GLY A 319 -3.60 17.86 11.80
N PRO A 320 -3.28 18.70 12.80
CA PRO A 320 -4.20 19.17 13.84
C PRO A 320 -5.32 20.04 13.25
N THR A 321 -6.51 20.03 13.83
CA THR A 321 -7.58 20.96 13.47
C THR A 321 -7.32 22.34 14.08
N LEU A 322 -7.59 23.41 13.32
CA LEU A 322 -7.46 24.81 13.78
C LEU A 322 -8.73 25.35 14.44
N GLN A 323 -9.80 24.56 14.53
CA GLN A 323 -11.07 24.90 15.17
C GLN A 323 -11.85 23.63 15.52
N GLY A 324 -12.86 23.76 16.37
CA GLY A 324 -13.84 22.71 16.62
C GLY A 324 -14.74 22.45 15.40
N LEU A 325 -15.19 21.21 15.25
CA LEU A 325 -16.03 20.76 14.13
C LEU A 325 -17.11 19.80 14.61
N ASN A 326 -18.25 19.77 13.92
CA ASN A 326 -19.33 18.84 14.22
C ASN A 326 -19.37 17.72 13.19
N VAL A 327 -19.31 16.47 13.68
CA VAL A 327 -19.61 15.28 12.90
C VAL A 327 -21.12 15.09 12.90
N MET A 328 -21.69 15.12 11.72
CA MET A 328 -23.11 14.98 11.48
C MET A 328 -23.36 13.70 10.68
N TYR A 329 -24.59 13.19 10.72
CA TYR A 329 -25.06 12.23 9.74
C TYR A 329 -26.43 12.63 9.22
N TYR A 330 -26.69 12.36 7.96
CA TYR A 330 -27.98 12.58 7.33
C TYR A 330 -28.76 11.26 7.29
N ASN A 331 -29.85 11.20 8.06
CA ASN A 331 -30.75 10.06 8.18
C ASN A 331 -31.73 10.03 6.99
N LEU A 332 -31.55 9.07 6.08
CA LEU A 332 -32.35 8.95 4.86
C LEU A 332 -33.57 8.03 5.01
N ASN A 333 -33.48 7.02 5.87
CA ASN A 333 -34.47 5.93 5.90
C ASN A 333 -34.80 5.43 7.32
N GLY A 334 -34.26 6.05 8.36
CA GLY A 334 -34.46 5.62 9.75
C GLY A 334 -33.75 4.32 10.13
N LYS A 335 -32.91 3.74 9.27
CA LYS A 335 -32.11 2.55 9.61
C LYS A 335 -31.12 2.89 10.71
N LEU A 336 -30.98 1.99 11.67
CA LEU A 336 -30.06 2.12 12.80
C LEU A 336 -28.61 2.30 12.28
N PRO A 337 -27.99 3.48 12.49
CA PRO A 337 -26.59 3.66 12.13
C PRO A 337 -25.69 2.92 13.12
N HIS A 338 -24.51 2.54 12.66
CA HIS A 338 -23.43 2.13 13.54
C HIS A 338 -22.16 2.84 13.08
N ILE A 339 -21.78 3.89 13.79
CA ILE A 339 -20.63 4.73 13.47
C ILE A 339 -19.70 4.73 14.66
N THR A 340 -18.41 4.52 14.44
CA THR A 340 -17.39 4.65 15.49
C THR A 340 -16.48 5.81 15.18
N TYR A 341 -16.01 6.50 16.21
CA TYR A 341 -15.06 7.59 16.07
C TYR A 341 -13.91 7.49 17.07
N GLU A 342 -12.74 7.92 16.64
CA GLU A 342 -11.55 8.12 17.46
C GLU A 342 -10.95 9.49 17.12
N LEU A 343 -10.85 10.34 18.14
CA LEU A 343 -10.49 11.76 18.05
C LEU A 343 -9.45 12.10 19.13
N PRO A 344 -8.18 11.68 18.96
CA PRO A 344 -7.09 12.16 19.80
C PRO A 344 -7.04 13.69 19.81
N SER A 345 -6.93 14.28 21.00
CA SER A 345 -6.86 15.73 21.21
C SER A 345 -5.81 16.07 22.26
N PRO A 346 -5.07 17.19 22.12
CA PRO A 346 -4.15 17.64 23.15
C PRO A 346 -4.81 17.63 24.53
N SER A 347 -4.06 17.16 25.54
CA SER A 347 -4.50 17.26 26.93
C SER A 347 -4.56 18.74 27.35
N PRO A 348 -5.51 19.15 28.20
CA PRO A 348 -5.64 20.54 28.65
C PRO A 348 -4.41 21.06 29.40
#